data_AF-A0A944E2Y6-F1
#
_entry.id   AF-A0A944E2Y6-F1
#
_cell.length_a   1.000
_cell.length_b   1.000
_cell.length_c   1.000
_cell.angle_alpha   90.00
_cell.angle_beta   90.00
_cell.angle_gamma   90.00
#
_symmetry.space_group_name_H-M   'P 1'
#
loop_
_entity.id
_entity.type
_entity.pdbx_description
1 polymer ?
#
loop_
_entity_poly.entity_id
_entity_poly.type
_entity_poly.pdbx_seq_one_letter_code
_entity_poly.pdbx_strand_id
1 'polypeptide(L)'
;MQYQRVRLPAAALVGAAVALTAGSRLRGYDVPVALTTACALALFANVACSINHLVEVAFATTHRCRVPGCSFRVRLPDADAAESRRWQEAAAAHPHHVPVHRA
;
A
#
# COMPACT_ATOMS: atom_id res chain seq x y z
N MET A 1 8.12 -11.25 1.89
CA MET A 1 9.36 -10.49 2.22
C MET A 1 10.10 -9.87 1.02
N GLN A 2 10.10 -10.47 -0.20
CA GLN A 2 10.93 -9.95 -1.31
C GLN A 2 10.41 -8.63 -1.93
N TYR A 3 9.10 -8.41 -1.98
CA TYR A 3 8.51 -7.20 -2.58
C TYR A 3 8.81 -5.92 -1.80
N GLN A 4 8.89 -5.99 -0.46
CA GLN A 4 9.16 -4.82 0.39
C GLN A 4 10.52 -4.17 0.11
N ARG A 5 11.54 -4.98 -0.22
CA ARG A 5 12.89 -4.48 -0.52
C ARG A 5 12.98 -3.73 -1.84
N VAL A 6 12.07 -3.99 -2.78
CA VAL A 6 12.07 -3.36 -4.11
C VAL A 6 11.12 -2.16 -4.18
N ARG A 7 10.09 -2.12 -3.32
CA ARG A 7 9.10 -1.04 -3.27
C ARG A 7 9.70 0.33 -2.93
N LEU A 8 10.53 0.39 -1.89
CA LEU A 8 11.17 1.63 -1.46
C LEU A 8 12.08 2.25 -2.53
N PRO A 9 13.02 1.52 -3.16
CA PRO A 9 13.86 2.10 -4.21
C PRO A 9 13.06 2.45 -5.47
N ALA A 10 12.04 1.65 -5.84
CA ALA A 10 11.19 1.96 -6.99
C ALA A 10 10.37 3.25 -6.77
N ALA A 11 9.74 3.38 -5.61
CA ALA A 11 9.00 4.60 -5.24
C ALA A 11 9.92 5.81 -5.17
N ALA A 12 11.14 5.64 -4.64
CA ALA A 12 12.12 6.71 -4.58
C ALA A 12 12.58 7.17 -5.98
N LEU A 13 12.83 6.24 -6.90
CA LEU A 13 13.22 6.56 -8.28
C LEU A 13 12.12 7.31 -9.03
N VAL A 14 10.87 6.86 -8.91
CA VAL A 14 9.71 7.52 -9.54
C VAL A 14 9.52 8.92 -8.94
N GLY A 15 9.57 9.05 -7.61
CA GLY A 15 9.49 10.35 -6.94
C GLY A 15 10.61 11.30 -7.35
N ALA A 16 11.84 10.81 -7.47
CA ALA A 16 12.99 11.60 -7.92
C ALA A 16 12.83 12.05 -9.39
N ALA A 17 12.36 11.18 -10.28
CA ALA A 17 12.12 11.53 -11.67
C ALA A 17 11.03 12.62 -11.81
N VAL A 18 9.94 12.52 -11.04
CA VAL A 18 8.87 13.52 -10.99
C VAL A 18 9.40 14.86 -10.43
N ALA A 19 10.20 14.82 -9.37
CA ALA A 19 10.83 16.01 -8.80
C ALA A 19 11.78 16.71 -9.80
N LEU A 20 12.61 15.94 -10.51
CA LEU A 20 13.55 16.47 -11.50
C LEU A 20 12.83 17.08 -12.72
N THR A 21 11.76 16.45 -13.19
CA THR A 21 10.94 16.97 -14.30
C THR A 21 10.14 18.20 -13.91
N ALA A 22 9.62 18.26 -12.69
CA ALA A 22 8.99 19.47 -12.17
C ALA A 22 10.02 20.61 -12.03
N GLY A 23 11.17 20.34 -11.40
CA GLY A 23 12.23 21.32 -11.22
C GLY A 23 12.79 21.89 -12.52
N SER A 24 12.92 21.07 -13.58
CA SER A 24 13.37 21.53 -14.90
C SER A 24 12.35 22.45 -15.57
N ARG A 25 11.05 22.19 -15.41
CA ARG A 25 9.98 23.07 -15.90
C ARG A 25 9.90 24.38 -15.12
N LEU A 26 10.13 24.33 -13.81
CA LEU A 26 10.09 25.48 -12.91
C LEU A 26 11.28 26.43 -13.08
N ARG A 27 12.46 25.93 -13.51
CA ARG A 27 13.60 26.79 -13.87
C ARG A 27 13.27 27.79 -14.99
N GLY A 28 12.31 27.49 -15.86
CA GLY A 28 11.87 28.41 -16.90
C GLY A 28 11.08 29.62 -16.40
N TYR A 29 10.67 29.62 -15.13
CA TYR A 29 9.76 30.62 -14.54
C TYR A 29 10.41 31.47 -13.43
N ASP A 30 11.74 31.42 -13.26
CA ASP A 30 12.50 32.17 -12.23
C ASP A 30 11.93 32.02 -10.80
N VAL A 31 11.35 30.86 -10.52
CA VAL A 31 10.68 30.58 -9.24
C VAL A 31 11.73 30.36 -8.14
N PRO A 32 11.55 30.93 -6.92
CA PRO A 32 12.49 30.78 -5.83
C PRO A 32 12.82 29.30 -5.54
N VAL A 33 14.12 29.00 -5.46
CA VAL A 33 14.62 27.62 -5.29
C VAL A 33 13.98 26.91 -4.08
N ALA A 34 13.73 27.65 -2.99
CA ALA A 34 13.10 27.13 -1.78
C ALA A 34 11.68 26.58 -2.04
N LEU A 35 10.86 27.27 -2.85
CA LEU A 35 9.52 26.82 -3.23
C LEU A 35 9.60 25.58 -4.11
N THR A 36 10.53 25.56 -5.06
CA THR A 36 10.76 24.44 -5.96
C THR A 36 11.16 23.18 -5.19
N THR A 37 12.05 23.31 -4.20
CA THR A 37 12.46 22.20 -3.34
C THR A 37 11.33 21.70 -2.45
N ALA A 38 10.53 22.60 -1.87
CA ALA A 38 9.38 22.22 -1.04
C ALA A 38 8.33 21.47 -1.87
N CYS A 39 8.03 21.96 -3.08
CA CYS A 39 7.11 21.32 -4.01
C CYS A 39 7.61 19.93 -4.45
N ALA A 40 8.90 19.82 -4.78
CA ALA A 40 9.52 18.54 -5.13
C ALA A 40 9.45 17.52 -3.98
N LEU A 41 9.73 17.95 -2.75
CA LEU A 41 9.66 17.08 -1.57
C LEU A 41 8.22 16.62 -1.29
N ALA A 42 7.25 17.54 -1.42
CA ALA A 42 5.84 17.23 -1.24
C ALA A 42 5.32 16.24 -2.31
N LEU A 43 5.71 16.42 -3.57
CA LEU A 43 5.40 15.48 -4.65
C LEU A 43 6.03 14.11 -4.39
N PHE A 44 7.31 14.09 -4.00
CA PHE A 44 8.00 12.85 -3.64
C PHE A 44 7.28 12.09 -2.53
N ALA A 45 6.94 12.78 -1.43
CA ALA A 45 6.26 12.18 -0.28
C ALA A 45 4.88 11.62 -0.65
N ASN A 46 4.08 12.39 -1.42
CA ASN A 46 2.76 11.94 -1.86
C ASN A 46 2.82 10.74 -2.81
N VAL A 47 3.76 10.75 -3.76
CA VAL A 47 3.95 9.64 -4.71
C VAL A 47 4.42 8.39 -3.96
N ALA A 48 5.40 8.52 -3.05
CA ALA A 48 5.88 7.40 -2.25
C ALA A 48 4.78 6.80 -1.36
N CYS A 49 3.98 7.66 -0.69
CA CYS A 49 2.85 7.22 0.12
C CYS A 49 1.78 6.52 -0.73
N SER A 50 1.41 7.10 -1.88
CA SER A 50 0.43 6.53 -2.80
C SER A 50 0.87 5.17 -3.34
N ILE A 51 2.15 5.03 -3.73
CA ILE A 51 2.69 3.76 -4.21
C ILE A 51 2.64 2.71 -3.10
N ASN A 52 3.10 3.03 -1.89
CA ASN A 52 3.04 2.10 -0.77
C ASN A 52 1.60 1.66 -0.47
N HIS A 53 0.66 2.60 -0.45
CA HIS A 53 -0.74 2.30 -0.21
C HIS A 53 -1.35 1.42 -1.31
N LEU A 54 -1.14 1.76 -2.59
CA LEU A 54 -1.61 0.95 -3.72
C LEU A 54 -1.10 -0.49 -3.65
N VAL A 55 0.14 -0.62 -3.24
CA VAL A 55 0.84 -1.88 -3.20
C VAL A 55 0.41 -2.71 -1.98
N GLU A 56 0.19 -2.10 -0.82
CA GLU A 56 -0.49 -2.77 0.31
C GLU A 56 -1.87 -3.29 -0.10
N VAL A 57 -2.65 -2.47 -0.81
CA VAL A 57 -3.97 -2.86 -1.32
C VAL A 57 -3.87 -3.99 -2.34
N ALA A 58 -2.92 -3.93 -3.28
CA ALA A 58 -2.78 -4.88 -4.37
C ALA A 58 -2.26 -6.25 -3.90
N PHE A 59 -1.35 -6.28 -2.94
CA PHE A 59 -0.75 -7.50 -2.42
C PHE A 59 -1.37 -7.98 -1.11
N ALA A 60 -2.50 -7.37 -0.70
CA ALA A 60 -3.22 -7.83 0.47
C ALA A 60 -3.88 -9.20 0.23
N THR A 61 -3.53 -10.17 1.09
CA THR A 61 -4.17 -11.48 1.10
C THR A 61 -5.45 -11.38 1.92
N THR A 62 -6.57 -11.81 1.33
CA THR A 62 -7.86 -11.86 2.03
C THR A 62 -8.12 -13.28 2.49
N HIS A 63 -8.11 -13.50 3.81
CA HIS A 63 -8.51 -14.75 4.44
C HIS A 63 -10.00 -14.70 4.76
N ARG A 64 -10.72 -15.77 4.41
CA ARG A 64 -12.16 -15.91 4.62
C ARG A 64 -12.44 -17.20 5.35
N CYS A 65 -13.43 -17.19 6.23
CA CYS A 65 -13.94 -18.44 6.80
C CYS A 65 -14.58 -19.29 5.67
N ARG A 66 -14.28 -20.60 5.63
CA ARG A 66 -14.85 -21.53 4.63
C ARG A 66 -16.24 -22.06 4.99
N VAL A 67 -16.73 -21.77 6.20
CA VAL A 67 -18.06 -22.20 6.65
C VAL A 67 -19.13 -21.49 5.81
N PRO A 68 -20.04 -22.23 5.15
CA PRO A 68 -21.09 -21.65 4.33
C PRO A 68 -21.99 -20.75 5.19
N GLY A 69 -22.19 -19.51 4.73
CA GLY A 69 -22.93 -18.50 5.45
C GLY A 69 -22.08 -17.63 6.37
N CYS A 70 -20.79 -17.87 6.59
CA CYS A 70 -20.01 -16.99 7.47
C CYS A 70 -19.54 -15.71 6.76
N SER A 71 -19.70 -14.54 7.40
CA SER A 71 -19.29 -13.24 6.86
C SER A 71 -17.85 -12.83 7.23
N PHE A 72 -17.17 -13.59 8.09
CA PHE A 72 -15.85 -13.26 8.60
C PHE A 72 -14.79 -13.23 7.49
N ARG A 73 -14.20 -12.05 7.30
CA ARG A 73 -13.12 -11.79 6.35
C ARG A 73 -12.08 -10.90 6.99
N VAL A 74 -10.83 -11.29 6.85
CA VAL A 74 -9.67 -10.51 7.29
C VAL A 74 -8.80 -10.25 6.07
N ARG A 75 -8.40 -9.00 5.90
CA ARG A 75 -7.48 -8.58 4.83
C ARG A 75 -6.15 -8.22 5.48
N LEU A 76 -5.09 -8.93 5.11
CA LEU A 76 -3.74 -8.63 5.58
C LEU A 76 -2.86 -8.15 4.42
N PRO A 77 -2.29 -6.94 4.50
CA PRO A 77 -1.20 -6.55 3.61
C PRO A 77 0.07 -7.34 3.96
N ASP A 78 0.82 -7.77 2.94
CA ASP A 78 2.16 -8.38 3.07
C ASP A 78 2.27 -9.62 3.97
N ALA A 79 1.18 -10.37 4.18
CA ALA A 79 1.21 -11.60 4.96
C ALA A 79 2.27 -12.60 4.44
N ASP A 80 3.16 -13.04 5.32
CA ASP A 80 4.04 -14.16 5.00
C ASP A 80 3.29 -15.50 5.08
N ALA A 81 3.94 -16.61 4.71
CA ALA A 81 3.30 -17.92 4.69
C ALA A 81 2.87 -18.39 6.10
N ALA A 82 3.63 -18.05 7.14
CA ALA A 82 3.34 -18.43 8.52
C ALA A 82 2.22 -17.57 9.12
N GLU A 83 2.19 -16.29 8.78
CA GLU A 83 1.14 -15.35 9.15
C GLU A 83 -0.17 -15.69 8.42
N SER A 84 -0.10 -15.98 7.12
CA SER A 84 -1.23 -16.48 6.34
C SER A 84 -1.84 -17.74 6.96
N ARG A 85 -1.01 -18.68 7.42
CA ARG A 85 -1.47 -19.90 8.09
C ARG A 85 -2.16 -19.60 9.43
N ARG A 86 -1.56 -18.73 10.25
CA ARG A 86 -2.16 -18.30 11.53
C ARG A 86 -3.51 -17.63 11.34
N TRP A 87 -3.67 -16.80 10.31
CA TRP A 87 -4.95 -16.17 10.00
C TRP A 87 -5.99 -17.13 9.43
N GLN A 88 -5.56 -18.17 8.71
CA GLN A 88 -6.46 -19.26 8.32
C GLN A 88 -6.95 -20.05 9.54
N GLU A 89 -6.07 -20.35 10.49
CA GLU A 89 -6.42 -21.04 11.73
C GLU A 89 -7.34 -20.20 12.61
N ALA A 90 -7.06 -18.90 12.76
CA ALA A 90 -7.92 -17.96 13.47
C ALA A 90 -9.31 -17.82 12.82
N ALA A 91 -9.38 -17.80 11.48
CA ALA A 91 -10.64 -17.78 10.75
C ALA A 91 -11.44 -19.09 10.88
N ALA A 92 -10.77 -20.22 11.15
CA ALA A 92 -11.41 -21.51 11.38
C ALA A 92 -11.89 -21.68 12.83
N ALA A 93 -11.13 -21.15 13.79
CA ALA A 93 -11.37 -21.32 15.23
C ALA A 93 -12.27 -20.24 15.86
N HIS A 94 -12.77 -19.27 15.09
CA HIS A 94 -13.52 -18.17 15.67
C HIS A 94 -14.89 -18.65 16.23
N PRO A 95 -15.28 -18.26 17.45
CA PRO A 95 -16.49 -18.78 18.11
C PRO A 95 -17.81 -18.26 17.53
N HIS A 96 -17.80 -17.11 16.84
CA HIS A 96 -19.00 -16.50 16.25
C HIS A 96 -19.01 -16.65 14.73
N HIS A 97 -19.57 -17.75 14.23
CA HIS A 97 -19.90 -17.90 12.81
C HIS A 97 -21.13 -17.05 12.49
N VAL A 98 -20.92 -15.74 12.30
CA VAL A 98 -22.02 -14.81 12.00
C VAL A 98 -22.53 -15.05 10.58
N PRO A 99 -23.84 -15.33 10.39
CA PRO A 99 -24.43 -15.49 9.08
C PRO A 99 -24.26 -14.24 8.21
N VAL A 100 -24.03 -14.40 6.90
CA VAL A 100 -24.16 -13.36 5.89
C VAL A 100 -25.64 -13.04 5.79
N HIS A 101 -26.08 -11.96 6.43
CA HIS A 101 -27.34 -11.33 6.09
C HIS A 101 -27.15 -10.67 4.72
N ARG A 102 -27.69 -11.30 3.66
CA ARG A 102 -27.92 -10.63 2.38
C ARG A 102 -29.03 -9.59 2.61
N ALA A 103 -28.67 -8.32 2.54
CA ALA A 103 -29.63 -7.24 2.25
C ALA A 103 -29.90 -7.21 0.74
#